data_AF-A0A365TV76-F1
#
_entry.id   AF-A0A365TV76-F1
#
_cell.length_a   1.000
_cell.length_b   1.000
_cell.length_c   1.000
_cell.angle_alpha   90.00
_cell.angle_beta   90.00
_cell.angle_gamma   90.00
#
_symmetry.space_group_name_H-M   'P 1'
#
loop_
_entity.id
_entity.type
_entity.pdbx_description
1 polymer ?
#
loop_
_entity_poly.entity_id
_entity_poly.type
_entity_poly.pdbx_seq_one_letter_code
_entity_poly.pdbx_strand_id
1 'polypeptide(L)'
;MFMTQVKSLAERLATMPPNKRWEIARRATQWVDDGGPNAERGAEALEEIARFERELYAHRRITIGALSWEPHEGQLLMRGFEGNEEVAGIEYTATHTASRKKVFRLTVLGQRHPEMFHRVEEARATADELYREKTSRK
;
A
#
# COMPACT_ATOMS: atom_id res chain seq x y z
N MET A 1 8.19 2.43 -40.52
CA MET A 1 8.50 3.19 -39.29
C MET A 1 7.64 2.61 -38.18
N PHE A 2 8.19 1.75 -37.32
CA PHE A 2 7.42 1.17 -36.21
C PHE A 2 7.23 2.27 -35.16
N MET A 3 6.04 2.88 -35.10
CA MET A 3 5.63 3.62 -33.92
C MET A 3 5.49 2.61 -32.79
N THR A 4 6.50 2.51 -31.93
CA THR A 4 6.40 1.74 -30.69
C THR A 4 5.30 2.40 -29.87
N GLN A 5 4.08 1.85 -29.90
CA GLN A 5 3.01 2.27 -29.00
C GLN A 5 3.54 2.09 -27.58
N VAL A 6 3.79 3.21 -26.90
CA VAL A 6 4.16 3.19 -25.49
C VAL A 6 2.91 2.74 -24.74
N LYS A 7 2.89 1.46 -24.34
CA LYS A 7 1.81 0.90 -23.51
C LYS A 7 1.61 1.78 -22.27
N SER A 8 0.35 2.01 -21.91
CA SER A 8 -0.03 2.69 -20.66
C SER A 8 0.59 2.00 -19.45
N LEU A 9 0.62 2.67 -18.28
CA LEU A 9 1.10 2.01 -17.06
C LEU A 9 0.20 0.82 -16.71
N ALA A 10 -1.12 0.99 -16.70
CA ALA A 10 -2.11 -0.09 -16.55
C ALA A 10 -1.81 -1.35 -17.37
N GLU A 11 -1.55 -1.21 -18.68
CA GLU A 11 -1.26 -2.36 -19.57
C GLU A 11 0.08 -3.05 -19.26
N ARG A 12 1.04 -2.32 -18.68
CA ARG A 12 2.37 -2.85 -18.35
C ARG A 12 2.38 -3.59 -17.02
N LEU A 13 1.50 -3.22 -16.07
CA LEU A 13 1.48 -3.77 -14.71
C LEU A 13 1.36 -5.30 -14.67
N ALA A 14 0.55 -5.90 -15.55
CA ALA A 14 0.35 -7.34 -15.63
C ALA A 14 1.62 -8.13 -15.93
N THR A 15 2.55 -7.53 -16.68
CA THR A 15 3.84 -8.15 -17.06
C THR A 15 5.00 -7.67 -16.19
N MET A 16 4.73 -6.80 -15.22
CA MET A 16 5.75 -6.12 -14.43
C MET A 16 6.08 -6.90 -13.14
N PRO A 17 7.36 -7.19 -12.89
CA PRO A 17 7.79 -7.78 -11.62
C PRO A 17 7.38 -6.93 -10.40
N PRO A 18 7.04 -7.53 -9.24
CA PRO A 18 6.62 -6.80 -8.04
C PRO A 18 7.59 -5.69 -7.60
N ASN A 19 8.90 -5.94 -7.66
CA ASN A 19 9.92 -4.94 -7.32
C ASN A 19 9.88 -3.71 -8.23
N LYS A 20 9.55 -3.88 -9.52
CA LYS A 20 9.42 -2.77 -10.46
C LYS A 20 8.14 -1.96 -10.22
N ARG A 21 7.03 -2.62 -9.88
CA ARG A 21 5.80 -1.94 -9.44
C ARG A 21 6.07 -1.10 -8.19
N TRP A 22 6.79 -1.67 -7.22
CA TRP A 22 7.19 -0.98 -6.01
C TRP A 22 8.08 0.25 -6.27
N GLU A 23 9.08 0.13 -7.15
CA GLU A 23 9.94 1.26 -7.52
C GLU A 23 9.15 2.42 -8.13
N ILE A 24 8.17 2.13 -8.99
CA ILE A 24 7.29 3.14 -9.59
C ILE A 24 6.41 3.77 -8.52
N ALA A 25 5.78 2.96 -7.67
CA ALA A 25 4.91 3.43 -6.61
C ALA A 25 5.67 4.36 -5.64
N ARG A 26 6.87 3.97 -5.21
CA ARG A 26 7.73 4.80 -4.36
C ARG A 26 8.07 6.16 -4.99
N ARG A 27 8.40 6.17 -6.28
CA ARG A 27 8.69 7.42 -7.01
C ARG A 27 7.45 8.30 -7.14
N ALA A 28 6.29 7.68 -7.37
CA ALA A 28 5.01 8.36 -7.47
C ALA A 28 4.60 8.98 -6.12
N THR A 29 4.78 8.26 -5.00
CA THR A 29 4.60 8.81 -3.64
C THR A 29 5.48 10.04 -3.43
N GLN A 30 6.77 9.98 -3.79
CA GLN A 30 7.66 11.13 -3.67
C GLN A 30 7.15 12.34 -4.49
N TRP A 31 6.67 12.13 -5.71
CA TRP A 31 6.12 13.23 -6.53
C TRP A 31 4.88 13.87 -5.92
N VAL A 32 4.02 13.07 -5.30
CA VAL A 32 2.81 13.57 -4.60
C VAL A 32 3.22 14.35 -3.36
N ASP A 33 4.13 13.80 -2.54
CA ASP A 33 4.61 14.44 -1.32
C ASP A 33 5.37 15.76 -1.61
N ASP A 34 6.15 15.81 -2.69
CA ASP A 34 6.89 17.01 -3.10
C ASP A 34 5.97 18.13 -3.65
N GLY A 35 4.73 17.81 -4.05
CA GLY A 35 3.77 18.79 -4.58
C GLY A 35 4.20 19.47 -5.89
N GLY A 36 5.13 18.87 -6.63
CA GLY A 36 5.71 19.44 -7.84
C GLY A 36 4.90 19.19 -9.13
N PRO A 37 5.45 19.53 -10.31
CA PRO A 37 4.75 19.39 -11.60
C PRO A 37 4.41 17.95 -12.00
N ASN A 38 4.94 16.95 -11.27
CA ASN A 38 4.62 15.54 -11.47
C ASN A 38 3.61 14.99 -10.44
N ALA A 39 3.07 15.82 -9.53
CA ALA A 39 2.19 15.35 -8.45
C ALA A 39 0.93 14.66 -8.98
N GLU A 40 0.24 15.25 -9.96
CA GLU A 40 -0.95 14.65 -10.58
C GLU A 40 -0.62 13.30 -11.24
N ARG A 41 0.46 13.27 -12.02
CA ARG A 41 0.97 12.03 -12.65
C ARG A 41 1.36 10.97 -11.61
N GLY A 42 1.88 11.40 -10.46
CA GLY A 42 2.17 10.53 -9.32
C GLY A 42 0.89 9.94 -8.74
N ALA A 43 -0.13 10.76 -8.52
CA ALA A 43 -1.42 10.32 -8.02
C ALA A 43 -2.09 9.30 -8.95
N GLU A 44 -2.11 9.56 -10.27
CA GLU A 44 -2.61 8.63 -11.28
C GLU A 44 -1.86 7.28 -11.25
N ALA A 45 -0.53 7.33 -11.19
CA ALA A 45 0.28 6.12 -11.14
C ALA A 45 0.02 5.29 -9.88
N LEU A 46 -0.15 5.95 -8.72
CA LEU A 46 -0.50 5.29 -7.46
C LEU A 46 -1.89 4.64 -7.55
N GLU A 47 -2.87 5.33 -8.13
CA GLU A 47 -4.22 4.79 -8.30
C GLU A 47 -4.23 3.55 -9.20
N GLU A 48 -3.52 3.59 -10.34
CA GLU A 48 -3.43 2.45 -11.25
C GLU A 48 -2.75 1.24 -10.58
N ILE A 49 -1.65 1.47 -9.87
CA ILE A 49 -0.95 0.42 -9.12
C ILE A 49 -1.85 -0.13 -8.02
N ALA A 50 -2.53 0.75 -7.28
CA ALA A 50 -3.42 0.36 -6.19
C ALA A 50 -4.57 -0.52 -6.69
N ARG A 51 -5.22 -0.15 -7.79
CA ARG A 51 -6.28 -0.94 -8.42
C ARG A 51 -5.78 -2.32 -8.84
N PHE A 52 -4.65 -2.37 -9.53
CA PHE A 52 -4.05 -3.63 -9.99
C PHE A 52 -3.66 -4.56 -8.82
N GLU A 53 -3.00 -4.02 -7.79
CA GLU A 53 -2.61 -4.81 -6.62
C GLU A 53 -3.82 -5.33 -5.84
N ARG A 54 -4.88 -4.53 -5.70
CA ARG A 54 -6.11 -4.94 -5.04
C ARG A 54 -6.73 -6.17 -5.71
N GLU A 55 -6.82 -6.17 -7.04
CA GLU A 55 -7.33 -7.32 -7.81
C GLU A 55 -6.42 -8.55 -7.65
N LEU A 56 -5.10 -8.35 -7.75
CA LEU A 56 -4.11 -9.41 -7.65
C LEU A 56 -4.15 -10.14 -6.29
N TYR A 57 -4.42 -9.40 -5.22
CA TYR A 57 -4.33 -9.92 -3.84
C TYR A 57 -5.68 -10.18 -3.16
N ALA A 58 -6.81 -9.83 -3.78
CA ALA A 58 -8.15 -10.01 -3.20
C ALA A 58 -8.40 -11.44 -2.70
N HIS A 59 -7.98 -12.45 -3.45
CA HIS A 59 -8.18 -13.87 -3.14
C HIS A 59 -7.15 -14.45 -2.15
N ARG A 60 -6.14 -13.67 -1.77
CA ARG A 60 -5.02 -14.11 -0.91
C ARG A 60 -5.03 -13.44 0.45
N ARG A 61 -6.17 -12.86 0.83
CA ARG A 61 -6.33 -12.19 2.12
C ARG A 61 -6.19 -13.17 3.27
N ILE A 62 -5.55 -12.73 4.35
CA ILE A 62 -5.37 -13.48 5.59
C ILE A 62 -6.08 -12.78 6.75
N THR A 63 -6.85 -13.54 7.53
CA THR A 63 -7.58 -12.99 8.68
C THR A 63 -6.67 -12.89 9.90
N ILE A 64 -6.61 -11.71 10.50
CA ILE A 64 -5.85 -11.42 11.73
C ILE A 64 -6.77 -10.61 12.64
N GLY A 65 -7.20 -11.24 13.74
CA GLY A 65 -8.18 -10.64 14.62
C GLY A 65 -9.52 -10.41 13.91
N ALA A 66 -10.03 -9.18 13.96
CA ALA A 66 -11.27 -8.76 13.31
C ALA A 66 -11.07 -8.36 11.84
N LEU A 67 -9.82 -8.19 11.37
CA LEU A 67 -9.51 -7.65 10.05
C LEU A 67 -8.97 -8.73 9.11
N SER A 68 -9.34 -8.66 7.84
CA SER A 68 -8.72 -9.45 6.76
C SER A 68 -7.70 -8.60 6.00
N TRP A 69 -6.49 -9.09 5.81
CA TRP A 69 -5.36 -8.32 5.27
C TRP A 69 -4.84 -8.88 3.95
N GLU A 70 -4.49 -8.00 3.01
CA GLU A 70 -3.66 -8.37 1.86
C GLU A 70 -2.26 -8.87 2.31
N PRO A 71 -1.68 -9.88 1.63
CA PRO A 71 -0.41 -10.50 2.02
C PRO A 71 0.79 -9.58 1.70
N HIS A 72 1.83 -9.61 2.54
CA HIS A 72 3.02 -8.79 2.35
C HIS A 72 3.93 -9.36 1.23
N GLU A 73 3.65 -8.97 -0.02
CA GLU A 73 4.32 -9.52 -1.22
C GLU A 73 4.96 -8.45 -2.10
N GLY A 74 5.80 -7.59 -1.50
CA GLY A 74 6.45 -6.51 -2.23
C GLY A 74 5.51 -5.40 -2.70
N GLN A 75 4.26 -5.42 -2.22
CA GLN A 75 3.29 -4.34 -2.42
C GLN A 75 3.69 -3.07 -1.63
N LEU A 76 3.33 -1.90 -2.17
CA LEU A 76 3.56 -0.62 -1.47
C LEU A 76 2.60 -0.44 -0.30
N LEU A 77 1.33 -0.79 -0.51
CA LEU A 77 0.25 -0.61 0.44
C LEU A 77 -0.43 -1.94 0.68
N MET A 78 -0.51 -2.36 1.93
CA MET A 78 -1.27 -3.52 2.37
C MET A 78 -2.59 -3.03 2.93
N ARG A 79 -3.71 -3.53 2.42
CA ARG A 79 -5.04 -3.11 2.88
C ARG A 79 -5.61 -4.09 3.90
N GLY A 80 -6.27 -3.54 4.91
CA GLY A 80 -7.02 -4.24 5.94
C GLY A 80 -8.51 -3.99 5.78
N PHE A 81 -9.30 -5.05 5.87
CA PHE A 81 -10.73 -5.05 5.55
C PHE A 81 -11.57 -5.58 6.71
N GLU A 82 -12.73 -4.94 6.91
CA GLU A 82 -13.89 -5.56 7.56
C GLU A 82 -14.85 -6.02 6.46
N GLY A 83 -14.97 -7.35 6.27
CA GLY A 83 -15.69 -7.90 5.12
C GLY A 83 -15.13 -7.37 3.79
N ASN A 84 -15.87 -6.48 3.14
CA ASN A 84 -15.49 -5.85 1.86
C ASN A 84 -15.04 -4.39 2.00
N GLU A 85 -15.22 -3.79 3.17
CA GLU A 85 -14.88 -2.39 3.43
C GLU A 85 -13.40 -2.29 3.83
N GLU A 86 -12.66 -1.41 3.14
CA GLU A 86 -11.29 -1.10 3.51
C GLU A 86 -11.30 -0.17 4.72
N VAL A 87 -10.77 -0.64 5.85
CA VAL A 87 -10.77 0.10 7.12
C VAL A 87 -9.37 0.40 7.63
N ALA A 88 -8.34 -0.20 7.03
CA ALA A 88 -6.96 0.04 7.42
C ALA A 88 -5.99 -0.09 6.24
N GLY A 89 -4.83 0.55 6.35
CA GLY A 89 -3.77 0.52 5.35
C GLY A 89 -2.39 0.56 5.99
N ILE A 90 -1.46 -0.27 5.51
CA ILE A 90 -0.06 -0.26 5.92
C ILE A 90 0.80 0.07 4.71
N GLU A 91 1.37 1.26 4.70
CA GLU A 91 2.27 1.75 3.66
C GLU A 91 3.72 1.42 4.00
N TYR A 92 4.47 0.92 3.01
CA TYR A 92 5.90 0.66 3.14
C TYR A 92 6.72 1.88 2.69
N THR A 93 7.31 2.60 3.65
CA THR A 93 7.81 3.97 3.43
C THR A 93 9.30 4.08 3.15
N ALA A 94 10.15 3.20 3.70
CA ALA A 94 11.58 3.17 3.39
C ALA A 94 12.31 1.94 3.95
N THR A 95 13.52 1.71 3.43
CA THR A 95 14.58 0.95 4.09
C THR A 95 15.65 1.94 4.54
N HIS A 96 15.93 2.08 5.84
CA HIS A 96 17.07 2.90 6.27
C HIS A 96 18.38 2.32 5.71
N THR A 97 19.25 3.18 5.18
CA THR A 97 20.49 2.79 4.48
C THR A 97 21.57 2.22 5.41
N ALA A 98 21.52 2.53 6.72
CA ALA A 98 22.50 2.04 7.70
C ALA A 98 22.20 0.62 8.21
N SER A 99 20.94 0.20 8.23
CA SER A 99 20.51 -1.16 8.53
C SER A 99 19.25 -1.40 7.75
N ARG A 100 19.19 -2.44 6.90
CA ARG A 100 18.11 -2.71 5.93
C ARG A 100 16.72 -2.99 6.57
N LYS A 101 16.28 -2.17 7.51
CA LYS A 101 15.06 -2.30 8.27
C LYS A 101 13.93 -1.67 7.48
N LYS A 102 12.90 -2.47 7.26
CA LYS A 102 11.65 -2.01 6.67
C LYS A 102 10.94 -1.09 7.66
N VAL A 103 10.36 -0.01 7.16
CA VAL A 103 9.55 0.92 7.96
C VAL A 103 8.14 0.94 7.39
N PHE A 104 7.17 0.72 8.24
CA PHE A 104 5.75 0.63 7.90
C PHE A 104 4.97 1.75 8.59
N ARG A 105 4.14 2.44 7.83
CA ARG A 105 3.24 3.49 8.30
C ARG A 105 1.82 2.94 8.30
N LEU A 106 1.15 3.01 9.46
CA LEU A 106 -0.21 2.51 9.64
C LEU A 106 -1.25 3.63 9.51
N THR A 107 -2.37 3.33 8.85
CA THR A 107 -3.59 4.14 8.81
C THR A 107 -4.77 3.25 9.20
N VAL A 108 -5.65 3.72 10.08
CA VAL A 108 -6.88 3.01 10.51
C VAL A 108 -8.03 4.00 10.49
N LEU A 109 -9.14 3.64 9.83
CA LEU A 109 -10.33 4.47 9.66
C LEU A 109 -10.01 5.89 9.16
N GLY A 110 -9.12 5.97 8.17
CA GLY A 110 -8.64 7.24 7.59
C GLY A 110 -7.68 8.05 8.47
N GLN A 111 -7.36 7.59 9.68
CA GLN A 111 -6.45 8.28 10.60
C GLN A 111 -5.07 7.63 10.59
N ARG A 112 -4.03 8.43 10.37
CA ARG A 112 -2.64 7.98 10.42
C ARG A 112 -2.22 7.73 11.87
N HIS A 113 -1.62 6.57 12.12
CA HIS A 113 -0.97 6.29 13.39
C HIS A 113 0.31 7.14 13.52
N PRO A 114 0.59 7.72 14.70
CA PRO A 114 1.75 8.58 14.88
C PRO A 114 3.08 7.81 14.83
N GLU A 115 3.08 6.55 15.28
CA GLU A 115 4.29 5.72 15.31
C GLU A 115 4.49 4.92 14.03
N MET A 116 5.76 4.67 13.73
CA MET A 116 6.19 3.79 12.63
C MET A 116 6.53 2.40 13.17
N PHE A 117 6.29 1.38 12.36
CA PHE A 117 6.54 -0.01 12.73
C PHE A 117 7.71 -0.59 11.95
N HIS A 118 8.42 -1.54 12.55
CA HIS A 118 9.54 -2.25 11.90
C HIS A 118 9.19 -3.66 11.45
N ARG A 119 8.04 -4.18 11.90
CA ARG A 119 7.46 -5.46 11.48
C ARG A 119 6.02 -5.26 11.03
N VAL A 120 5.62 -6.00 10.01
CA VAL A 120 4.25 -5.92 9.48
C VAL A 120 3.25 -6.56 10.43
N GLU A 121 3.68 -7.58 11.16
CA GLU A 121 2.89 -8.28 12.16
C GLU A 121 2.50 -7.34 13.31
N GLU A 122 3.44 -6.50 13.75
CA GLU A 122 3.20 -5.47 14.77
C GLU A 122 2.19 -4.44 14.27
N ALA A 123 2.37 -3.91 13.06
CA ALA A 123 1.43 -2.95 12.47
C ALA A 123 0.01 -3.52 12.32
N ARG A 124 -0.13 -4.81 11.94
CA ARG A 124 -1.43 -5.48 11.81
C ARG A 124 -2.11 -5.70 13.16
N ALA A 125 -1.35 -6.11 14.17
CA ALA A 125 -1.88 -6.28 15.53
C ALA A 125 -2.38 -4.94 16.10
N THR A 126 -1.59 -3.87 15.96
CA THR A 126 -2.00 -2.53 16.40
C THR A 126 -3.22 -2.03 15.61
N ALA A 127 -3.31 -2.34 14.32
CA ALA A 127 -4.48 -1.96 13.53
C ALA A 127 -5.77 -2.65 14.01
N ASP A 128 -5.70 -3.93 14.36
CA ASP A 128 -6.84 -4.69 14.90
C ASP A 128 -7.30 -4.11 16.26
N GLU A 129 -6.35 -3.81 17.15
CA GLU A 129 -6.64 -3.17 18.44
C GLU A 129 -7.33 -1.81 18.27
N LEU A 130 -6.72 -0.90 17.50
CA LEU A 130 -7.27 0.44 17.25
C LEU A 130 -8.63 0.41 16.57
N TYR A 131 -8.83 -0.53 15.64
CA TYR A 131 -10.10 -0.71 14.96
C TYR A 131 -11.18 -1.13 15.96
N ARG A 132 -10.92 -2.17 16.77
CA ARG A 132 -11.87 -2.65 17.79
C ARG A 132 -12.19 -1.60 18.85
N GLU A 133 -11.22 -0.82 19.30
CA GLU A 133 -11.46 0.24 20.28
C GLU A 133 -12.43 1.31 19.76
N LYS A 134 -12.32 1.64 18.47
CA LYS A 134 -13.16 2.65 17.82
C LYS A 134 -14.55 2.12 17.46
N THR A 135 -14.69 0.83 17.17
CA THR A 135 -15.97 0.21 16.78
C THR A 135 -16.74 -0.40 17.95
N SER A 136 -16.07 -0.90 18.99
CA SER A 136 -16.73 -1.43 20.22
C SER A 136 -17.27 -0.34 21.14
N ARG A 137 -16.95 0.94 20.89
CA ARG A 137 -17.49 2.09 21.61
C ARG A 137 -18.75 2.70 20.96
N LYS A 138 -19.26 2.07 19.89
CA LYS A 138 -20.57 2.35 19.30
C LYS A 138 -21.60 1.34 19.77
#